data_AF-A0A0C3MYX6-F1
#
_entry.id   AF-A0A0C3MYX6-F1
#
_cell.length_a   1.000
_cell.length_b   1.000
_cell.length_c   1.000
_cell.angle_alpha   90.00
_cell.angle_beta   90.00
_cell.angle_gamma   90.00
#
_symmetry.space_group_name_H-M   'P 1'
#
loop_
_entity.id
_entity.type
_entity.pdbx_description
1 polymer ?
#
loop_
_entity_poly.entity_id
_entity_poly.type
_entity_poly.pdbx_seq_one_letter_code
_entity_poly.pdbx_strand_id
1 'polypeptide(L)'
;MLTGESTLAFLLLHDPEEAQNLGLHLPLESMVPKTADTVSDLPAQLTVRTTKQDPLEQDITVRAQGRVFTHNGRFVWSADRKYALKDCVDKPGTLYVRGSLPPSGPSGFNAQQFPPYPSREQETASVAGRVIIDFWTNEKITAVFKTNAENYVFGGAGVWHTQA
;
A
#
# COMPACT_ATOMS: atom_id res chain seq x y z
N MET A 1 18.35 -10.82 -5.57
CA MET A 1 17.98 -9.93 -4.45
C MET A 1 17.52 -8.62 -5.04
N LEU A 2 16.34 -8.12 -4.67
CA LEU A 2 15.87 -6.81 -5.13
C LEU A 2 16.57 -5.69 -4.34
N THR A 3 16.84 -4.56 -4.99
CA THR A 3 17.27 -3.34 -4.28
C THR A 3 16.10 -2.76 -3.49
N GLY A 4 16.36 -1.82 -2.57
CA GLY A 4 15.28 -1.12 -1.87
C GLY A 4 14.30 -0.40 -2.82
N GLU A 5 14.77 0.13 -3.95
CA GLU A 5 13.91 0.76 -4.97
C GLU A 5 13.03 -0.26 -5.68
N SER A 6 13.63 -1.34 -6.19
CA SER A 6 12.87 -2.40 -6.86
C SER A 6 11.89 -3.08 -5.91
N THR A 7 12.19 -3.09 -4.60
CA THR A 7 11.29 -3.58 -3.56
C THR A 7 10.08 -2.67 -3.40
N LEU A 8 10.26 -1.35 -3.30
CA LEU A 8 9.13 -0.42 -3.25
C LEU A 8 8.28 -0.52 -4.52
N ALA A 9 8.89 -0.63 -5.70
CA ALA A 9 8.18 -0.80 -6.96
C ALA A 9 7.40 -2.13 -7.01
N PHE A 10 7.99 -3.24 -6.56
CA PHE A 10 7.32 -4.53 -6.47
C PHE A 10 6.09 -4.46 -5.54
N LEU A 11 6.25 -3.77 -4.40
CA LEU A 11 5.20 -3.59 -3.41
C LEU A 11 4.04 -2.71 -3.89
N LEU A 12 4.15 -2.01 -5.02
CA LEU A 12 3.00 -1.30 -5.62
C LEU A 12 1.90 -2.25 -6.10
N LEU A 13 2.22 -3.50 -6.39
CA LEU A 13 1.28 -4.47 -6.96
C LEU A 13 1.20 -5.74 -6.13
N HIS A 14 2.35 -6.21 -5.67
CA HIS A 14 2.54 -7.50 -5.03
C HIS A 14 2.79 -7.37 -3.53
N ASP A 15 2.63 -8.45 -2.80
CA ASP A 15 2.82 -8.49 -1.35
C ASP A 15 4.09 -9.26 -0.97
N PRO A 16 4.65 -9.05 0.24
CA PRO A 16 5.86 -9.75 0.67
C PRO A 16 5.77 -11.28 0.62
N GLU A 17 4.60 -11.84 0.91
CA GLU A 17 4.35 -13.28 0.82
C GLU A 17 4.45 -13.81 -0.62
N GLU A 18 3.92 -13.06 -1.59
CA GLU A 18 4.02 -13.43 -3.00
C GLU A 18 5.48 -13.43 -3.48
N ALA A 19 6.29 -12.48 -3.01
CA ALA A 19 7.71 -12.47 -3.32
C ALA A 19 8.40 -13.77 -2.87
N GLN A 20 8.08 -14.29 -1.68
CA GLN A 20 8.63 -15.56 -1.19
C GLN A 20 8.27 -16.73 -2.12
N ASN A 21 7.01 -16.80 -2.56
CA ASN A 21 6.54 -17.83 -3.49
C ASN A 21 7.20 -17.74 -4.88
N LEU A 22 7.59 -16.53 -5.29
CA LEU A 22 8.34 -16.30 -6.54
C LEU A 22 9.86 -16.50 -6.40
N GLY A 23 10.35 -16.88 -5.22
CA GLY A 23 11.79 -16.98 -4.95
C GLY A 23 12.50 -15.62 -4.95
N LEU A 24 11.77 -14.52 -4.77
CA LEU A 24 12.29 -13.16 -4.68
C LEU A 24 12.54 -12.77 -3.23
N HIS A 25 13.79 -12.50 -2.91
CA HIS A 25 14.16 -11.98 -1.59
C HIS A 25 14.00 -10.45 -1.53
N LEU A 26 13.04 -10.01 -0.73
CA LEU A 26 12.86 -8.60 -0.37
C LEU A 26 13.73 -8.24 0.85
N PRO A 27 14.50 -7.14 0.82
CA PRO A 27 15.32 -6.69 1.93
C PRO A 27 14.46 -5.94 2.97
N LEU A 28 13.43 -6.57 3.56
CA LEU A 28 12.60 -5.95 4.60
C LEU A 28 13.30 -5.99 5.97
N GLU A 29 13.26 -4.91 6.75
CA GLU A 29 13.91 -4.83 8.07
C GLU A 29 13.40 -5.90 9.05
N SER A 30 12.14 -6.33 8.92
CA SER A 30 11.60 -7.45 9.70
C SER A 30 12.16 -8.82 9.33
N MET A 31 12.79 -8.97 8.16
CA MET A 31 13.24 -10.26 7.62
C MET A 31 14.76 -10.37 7.50
N VAL A 32 15.47 -9.25 7.36
CA VAL A 32 16.93 -9.24 7.16
C VAL A 32 17.61 -8.20 8.05
N PRO A 33 18.90 -8.39 8.39
CA PRO A 33 19.67 -7.36 9.09
C PRO A 33 19.64 -6.02 8.36
N LYS A 34 19.63 -4.92 9.13
CA LYS A 34 19.59 -3.55 8.59
C LYS A 34 20.88 -3.22 7.82
N THR A 35 20.70 -2.78 6.58
CA THR A 35 21.74 -2.33 5.65
C THR A 35 21.29 -1.05 4.95
N ALA A 36 22.15 -0.46 4.11
CA ALA A 36 21.80 0.74 3.33
C ALA A 36 20.64 0.52 2.34
N ASP A 37 20.42 -0.73 1.89
CA ASP A 37 19.37 -1.09 0.93
C ASP A 37 18.13 -1.71 1.56
N THR A 38 18.09 -1.81 2.88
CA THR A 38 16.94 -2.37 3.60
C THR A 38 15.75 -1.40 3.55
N VAL A 39 14.56 -1.98 3.48
CA VAL A 39 13.27 -1.30 3.50
C VAL A 39 12.64 -1.51 4.87
N SER A 40 12.42 -0.42 5.59
CA SER A 40 11.67 -0.43 6.85
C SER A 40 10.19 -0.72 6.58
N ASP A 41 9.62 -1.71 7.23
CA ASP A 41 8.21 -2.06 7.20
C ASP A 41 7.52 -1.66 8.51
N LEU A 42 6.94 -0.46 8.51
CA LEU A 42 6.47 0.22 9.71
C LEU A 42 4.95 0.08 9.88
N PRO A 43 4.45 -0.26 11.09
CA PRO A 43 3.02 -0.16 11.37
C PRO A 43 2.49 1.25 11.09
N ALA A 44 1.38 1.32 10.35
CA ALA A 44 0.79 2.57 9.91
C ALA A 44 -0.74 2.53 9.93
N GLN A 45 -1.37 3.69 9.85
CA GLN A 45 -2.82 3.85 9.82
C GLN A 45 -3.26 4.82 8.73
N LEU A 46 -4.36 4.50 8.06
CA LEU A 46 -5.01 5.32 7.03
C LEU A 46 -6.34 5.86 7.53
N THR A 47 -6.58 7.14 7.32
CA THR A 47 -7.91 7.76 7.40
C THR A 47 -8.21 8.42 6.06
N VAL A 48 -9.40 8.16 5.53
CA VAL A 48 -9.93 8.77 4.31
C VAL A 48 -11.31 9.34 4.63
N ARG A 49 -11.53 10.59 4.26
CA ARG A 49 -12.83 11.25 4.35
C ARG A 49 -13.14 11.96 3.05
N THR A 50 -14.27 11.64 2.43
CA THR A 50 -14.76 12.37 1.27
C THR A 50 -15.45 13.65 1.73
N THR A 51 -14.93 14.80 1.29
CA THR A 51 -15.46 16.12 1.65
C THR A 51 -16.40 16.68 0.58
N LYS A 52 -16.21 16.28 -0.68
CA LYS A 52 -17.10 16.63 -1.80
C LYS A 52 -17.07 15.55 -2.87
N GLN A 53 -18.22 15.24 -3.47
CA GLN A 53 -18.34 14.19 -4.50
C GLN A 53 -18.12 14.70 -5.93
N ASP A 54 -18.45 15.97 -6.21
CA ASP A 54 -18.36 16.54 -7.55
C ASP A 54 -18.07 18.06 -7.50
N PRO A 55 -16.86 18.50 -7.90
CA PRO A 55 -15.69 17.66 -8.19
C PRO A 55 -15.19 16.96 -6.92
N LEU A 56 -14.55 15.81 -7.09
CA LEU A 56 -14.09 14.96 -5.98
C LEU A 56 -13.03 15.68 -5.14
N GLU A 57 -13.30 15.76 -3.83
CA GLU A 57 -12.39 16.28 -2.81
C GLU A 57 -12.33 15.28 -1.65
N GLN A 58 -11.12 14.93 -1.20
CA GLN A 58 -10.91 14.01 -0.08
C GLN A 58 -9.80 14.52 0.85
N ASP A 59 -9.99 14.26 2.14
CA ASP A 59 -8.95 14.37 3.15
C ASP A 59 -8.35 12.98 3.36
N ILE A 60 -7.04 12.83 3.12
CA ILE A 60 -6.32 11.56 3.27
C ILE A 60 -5.20 11.78 4.29
N THR A 61 -5.16 10.93 5.32
CA THR A 61 -4.10 10.95 6.33
C THR A 61 -3.45 9.58 6.46
N VAL A 62 -2.12 9.53 6.38
CA VAL A 62 -1.33 8.33 6.71
C VAL A 62 -0.42 8.64 7.89
N ARG A 63 -0.50 7.83 8.96
CA ARG A 63 0.30 8.00 10.18
C ARG A 63 1.22 6.80 10.40
N ALA A 64 2.50 7.03 10.63
CA ALA A 64 3.48 6.00 10.96
C ALA A 64 4.64 6.58 11.79
N GLN A 65 4.99 5.94 12.92
CA GLN A 65 6.14 6.31 13.76
C GLN A 65 6.34 7.84 14.00
N GLY A 66 5.27 8.55 14.37
CA GLY A 66 5.33 9.99 14.63
C GLY A 66 5.42 10.89 13.38
N ARG A 67 5.38 10.31 12.18
CA ARG A 67 5.20 11.02 10.91
C ARG A 67 3.75 10.95 10.46
N VAL A 68 3.31 12.03 9.81
CA VAL A 68 1.97 12.17 9.27
C VAL A 68 2.08 12.75 7.87
N PHE A 69 1.52 12.05 6.89
CA PHE A 69 1.20 12.61 5.59
C PHE A 69 -0.26 13.08 5.60
N THR A 70 -0.52 14.25 5.01
CA THR A 70 -1.88 14.77 4.83
C THR A 70 -2.07 15.30 3.41
N HIS A 71 -3.14 14.89 2.77
CA HIS A 71 -3.71 15.52 1.58
C HIS A 71 -5.09 16.08 1.93
N ASN A 72 -5.42 17.27 1.44
CA ASN A 72 -6.73 17.89 1.61
C ASN A 72 -7.19 18.49 0.28
N GLY A 73 -8.43 18.18 -0.13
CA GLY A 73 -9.04 18.76 -1.32
C GLY A 73 -8.89 17.90 -2.58
N ARG A 74 -8.73 18.56 -3.73
CA ARG A 74 -8.85 17.93 -5.06
C ARG A 74 -7.60 17.16 -5.48
N PHE A 75 -7.82 16.17 -6.34
CA PHE A 75 -6.75 15.48 -7.04
C PHE A 75 -6.41 16.19 -8.36
N VAL A 76 -5.11 16.35 -8.63
CA VAL A 76 -4.61 17.01 -9.85
C VAL A 76 -4.97 16.21 -11.12
N TRP A 77 -4.91 14.88 -11.06
CA TRP A 77 -5.03 13.99 -12.22
C TRP A 77 -6.42 13.36 -12.41
N SER A 78 -7.42 13.84 -11.67
CA SER A 78 -8.73 13.21 -11.67
C SER A 78 -9.89 14.17 -11.33
N ALA A 79 -9.76 15.46 -11.65
CA ALA A 79 -10.77 16.47 -11.33
C ALA A 79 -12.19 16.09 -11.78
N ASP A 80 -12.30 15.30 -12.86
CA ASP A 80 -13.55 14.88 -13.49
C ASP A 80 -13.93 13.42 -13.16
N ARG A 81 -13.09 12.69 -12.42
CA ARG A 81 -13.32 11.27 -12.11
C ARG A 81 -13.99 11.11 -10.75
N LYS A 82 -14.95 10.19 -10.69
CA LYS A 82 -15.82 9.95 -9.51
C LYS A 82 -15.37 8.78 -8.63
N TYR A 83 -14.19 8.21 -8.90
CA TYR A 83 -13.72 7.02 -8.18
C TYR A 83 -12.94 7.44 -6.93
N ALA A 84 -13.70 7.80 -5.88
CA ALA A 84 -13.15 8.10 -4.57
C ALA A 84 -12.53 6.86 -3.92
N LEU A 85 -11.47 7.06 -3.13
CA LEU A 85 -11.15 6.08 -2.10
C LEU A 85 -12.33 5.98 -1.14
N LYS A 86 -12.62 4.77 -0.65
CA LYS A 86 -13.69 4.56 0.31
C LYS A 86 -13.30 5.13 1.67
N ASP A 87 -14.23 5.88 2.26
CA ASP A 87 -14.04 6.49 3.57
C ASP A 87 -13.71 5.43 4.63
N CYS A 88 -12.74 5.74 5.48
CA CYS A 88 -12.30 4.88 6.57
C CYS A 88 -11.63 5.70 7.68
N VAL A 89 -11.62 5.16 8.89
CA VAL A 89 -10.98 5.77 10.06
C VAL A 89 -9.97 4.79 10.62
N ASP A 90 -8.73 5.26 10.79
CA ASP A 90 -7.60 4.54 11.38
C ASP A 90 -7.44 3.08 10.90
N LYS A 91 -7.65 2.85 9.59
CA LYS A 91 -7.52 1.54 8.97
C LYS A 91 -6.05 1.09 9.05
N PRO A 92 -5.74 -0.07 9.67
CA PRO A 92 -4.36 -0.52 9.84
C PRO A 92 -3.74 -0.93 8.50
N GLY A 93 -2.43 -0.69 8.40
CA GLY A 93 -1.61 -1.06 7.26
C GLY A 93 -0.11 -1.00 7.57
N THR A 94 0.70 -1.10 6.53
CA THR A 94 2.16 -1.04 6.62
C THR A 94 2.68 0.07 5.71
N LEU A 95 3.55 0.92 6.25
CA LEU A 95 4.33 1.89 5.48
C LEU A 95 5.72 1.31 5.23
N TYR A 96 6.01 0.99 3.97
CA TYR A 96 7.31 0.54 3.49
C TYR A 96 8.15 1.75 3.09
N VAL A 97 9.33 1.89 3.68
CA VAL A 97 10.20 3.06 3.49
C VAL A 97 11.61 2.61 3.15
N ARG A 98 12.21 3.22 2.13
CA ARG A 98 13.62 2.98 1.82
C ARG A 98 14.52 3.91 2.64
N GLY A 99 15.43 3.34 3.41
CA GLY A 99 16.44 4.08 4.17
C GLY A 99 15.87 4.80 5.39
N SER A 100 15.34 6.01 5.20
CA SER A 100 14.81 6.85 6.26
C SER A 100 13.41 7.34 5.93
N LEU A 101 12.60 7.60 6.97
CA LEU A 101 11.27 8.21 6.84
C LEU A 101 11.31 9.40 5.85
N PRO A 102 10.29 9.56 4.98
CA PRO A 102 10.23 10.68 4.05
C PRO A 102 10.48 12.02 4.77
N PRO A 103 11.31 12.91 4.20
CA PRO A 103 11.60 14.19 4.82
C PRO A 103 10.33 15.05 4.90
N SER A 104 10.32 16.02 5.79
CA SER A 104 9.24 17.00 5.85
C SER A 104 9.26 17.89 4.61
N GLY A 105 8.09 18.16 4.04
CA GLY A 105 7.93 19.02 2.86
C GLY A 105 6.92 18.46 1.87
N PRO A 106 6.85 19.06 0.67
CA PRO A 106 5.99 18.57 -0.41
C PRO A 106 6.33 17.14 -0.81
N SER A 107 5.31 16.32 -1.04
CA SER A 107 5.42 14.96 -1.58
C SER A 107 4.38 14.79 -2.68
N GLY A 108 4.78 14.23 -3.81
CA GLY A 108 3.82 13.65 -4.75
C GLY A 108 3.21 12.40 -4.13
N PHE A 109 1.97 12.10 -4.50
CA PHE A 109 1.34 10.84 -4.15
C PHE A 109 0.30 10.41 -5.19
N ASN A 110 0.08 9.11 -5.26
CA ASN A 110 -0.98 8.47 -6.01
C ASN A 110 -1.63 7.46 -5.06
N ALA A 111 -2.95 7.32 -5.17
CA ALA A 111 -3.70 6.40 -4.35
C ALA A 111 -4.58 5.53 -5.22
N GLN A 112 -4.49 4.22 -5.01
CA GLN A 112 -5.27 3.23 -5.72
C GLN A 112 -6.00 2.35 -4.73
N GLN A 113 -7.28 2.10 -5.00
CA GLN A 113 -8.07 1.13 -4.26
C GLN A 113 -8.46 -0.02 -5.17
N PHE A 114 -8.18 -1.23 -4.70
CA PHE A 114 -8.68 -2.47 -5.26
C PHE A 114 -9.99 -2.83 -4.54
N PRO A 115 -11.01 -3.32 -5.26
CA PRO A 115 -12.25 -3.75 -4.62
C PRO A 115 -11.95 -4.91 -3.65
N PRO A 116 -12.76 -5.07 -2.59
CA PRO A 116 -12.70 -6.28 -1.78
C PRO A 116 -13.03 -7.50 -2.66
N TYR A 117 -12.38 -8.63 -2.39
CA TYR A 117 -12.82 -9.89 -2.98
C TYR A 117 -14.19 -10.26 -2.40
N PRO A 118 -15.10 -10.87 -3.20
CA PRO A 118 -16.38 -11.32 -2.68
C PRO A 118 -16.16 -12.29 -1.52
N SER A 119 -16.75 -11.98 -0.36
CA SER A 119 -16.67 -12.81 0.84
C SER A 119 -17.29 -14.18 0.55
N ARG A 120 -16.60 -15.28 0.94
CA ARG A 120 -17.16 -16.62 0.75
C ARG A 120 -18.32 -16.94 1.70
N GLU A 121 -18.46 -16.24 2.81
CA GLU A 121 -19.60 -16.38 3.73
C GLU A 121 -19.94 -15.02 4.35
N GLN A 122 -21.14 -14.92 4.95
CA GLN A 122 -21.83 -13.73 5.45
C GLN A 122 -21.06 -12.92 6.54
N GLU A 123 -19.89 -12.39 6.22
CA GLU A 123 -19.21 -11.42 7.09
C GLU A 123 -19.80 -10.04 6.87
N THR A 124 -20.66 -9.65 7.80
CA THR A 124 -21.20 -8.30 7.90
C THR A 124 -20.06 -7.31 8.18
N ALA A 125 -19.86 -6.38 7.24
CA ALA A 125 -19.06 -5.15 7.34
C ALA A 125 -17.54 -5.26 7.07
N SER A 126 -17.15 -5.70 5.87
CA SER A 126 -15.82 -5.39 5.32
C SER A 126 -15.92 -4.09 4.48
N VAL A 127 -15.22 -3.04 4.92
CA VAL A 127 -15.51 -1.65 4.49
C VAL A 127 -14.50 -1.13 3.47
N ALA A 128 -13.38 -1.79 3.16
CA ALA A 128 -12.56 -1.38 2.01
C ALA A 128 -11.58 -2.49 1.63
N GLY A 129 -11.53 -2.83 0.34
CA GLY A 129 -10.46 -3.66 -0.21
C GLY A 129 -9.08 -2.99 -0.07
N ARG A 130 -8.06 -3.57 -0.69
CA ARG A 130 -6.67 -3.12 -0.58
C ARG A 130 -6.50 -1.69 -1.09
N VAL A 131 -5.99 -0.80 -0.26
CA VAL A 131 -5.54 0.56 -0.65
C VAL A 131 -4.02 0.56 -0.72
N ILE A 132 -3.49 1.12 -1.80
CA ILE A 132 -2.07 1.35 -2.01
C ILE A 132 -1.88 2.85 -2.23
N ILE A 133 -0.96 3.44 -1.48
CA ILE A 133 -0.56 4.85 -1.66
C ILE A 133 0.95 4.89 -1.83
N ASP A 134 1.40 5.35 -2.98
CA ASP A 134 2.81 5.57 -3.25
C ASP A 134 3.17 7.05 -3.11
N PHE A 135 4.34 7.31 -2.53
CA PHE A 135 4.85 8.64 -2.23
C PHE A 135 6.17 8.86 -2.97
N TRP A 136 6.36 10.03 -3.57
CA TRP A 136 7.59 10.33 -4.31
C TRP A 136 8.02 11.79 -4.21
N THR A 137 9.31 12.00 -4.42
CA THR A 137 9.88 13.29 -4.80
C THR A 137 9.98 13.36 -6.33
N ASN A 138 10.44 14.49 -6.89
CA ASN A 138 10.70 14.62 -8.32
C ASN A 138 11.72 13.60 -8.88
N GLU A 139 12.45 12.91 -8.01
CA GLU A 139 13.53 12.00 -8.39
C GLU A 139 13.15 10.53 -8.25
N LYS A 140 12.37 10.17 -7.21
CA LYS A 140 12.14 8.76 -6.84
C LYS A 140 10.97 8.55 -5.89
N ILE A 141 10.49 7.30 -5.84
CA ILE A 141 9.60 6.79 -4.80
C ILE A 141 10.35 6.77 -3.46
N THR A 142 9.69 7.27 -2.41
CA THR A 142 10.24 7.36 -1.05
C THR A 142 9.55 6.39 -0.09
N ALA A 143 8.27 6.10 -0.31
CA ALA A 143 7.52 5.16 0.50
C ALA A 143 6.32 4.59 -0.25
N VAL A 144 5.84 3.43 0.24
CA VAL A 144 4.59 2.81 -0.20
C VAL A 144 3.80 2.43 1.05
N PHE A 145 2.59 2.96 1.19
CA PHE A 145 1.63 2.50 2.19
C PHE A 145 0.70 1.46 1.58
N LYS A 146 0.44 0.37 2.31
CA LYS A 146 -0.54 -0.64 1.91
C LYS A 146 -1.44 -1.03 3.09
N THR A 147 -2.75 -1.14 2.84
CA THR A 147 -3.64 -1.89 3.73
C THR A 147 -3.73 -3.34 3.27
N ASN A 148 -3.43 -4.30 4.14
CA ASN A 148 -3.64 -5.72 3.85
C ASN A 148 -5.04 -6.20 4.25
N ALA A 149 -5.87 -5.32 4.79
CA ALA A 149 -7.22 -5.68 5.16
C ALA A 149 -8.02 -6.11 3.92
N GLU A 150 -8.67 -7.26 4.02
CA GLU A 150 -9.56 -7.82 2.99
C GLU A 150 -8.84 -8.15 1.66
N ASN A 151 -7.49 -8.26 1.70
CA ASN A 151 -6.68 -8.81 0.63
C ASN A 151 -6.50 -10.33 0.87
N TYR A 152 -7.41 -11.13 0.33
CA TYR A 152 -7.33 -12.58 0.40
C TYR A 152 -6.72 -13.13 -0.89
N VAL A 153 -5.51 -13.67 -0.81
CA VAL A 153 -4.91 -14.48 -1.87
C VAL A 153 -5.21 -15.94 -1.55
N PHE A 154 -5.86 -16.66 -2.46
CA PHE A 154 -6.06 -18.10 -2.33
C PHE A 154 -4.90 -18.84 -3.01
N GLY A 155 -4.20 -19.69 -2.26
CA GLY A 155 -3.18 -20.61 -2.75
C GLY A 155 -3.50 -22.05 -2.34
N GLY A 156 -3.03 -23.03 -3.12
CA GLY A 156 -3.22 -24.46 -2.86
C GLY A 156 -2.00 -25.28 -3.27
N ALA A 157 -1.89 -26.48 -2.70
CA ALA A 157 -0.86 -27.44 -3.10
C ALA A 157 -1.36 -28.30 -4.27
N GLY A 158 -0.46 -28.60 -5.22
CA GLY A 158 -0.70 -29.51 -6.35
C GLY A 158 0.53 -30.36 -6.62
N VAL A 159 0.33 -31.52 -7.25
CA VAL A 159 1.42 -32.45 -7.60
C VAL A 159 1.45 -32.62 -9.11
N TRP A 160 2.62 -32.43 -9.71
CA TRP A 160 2.86 -32.77 -11.11
C TRP A 160 3.06 -34.27 -11.25
N HIS A 161 2.35 -34.90 -12.18
CA HIS A 161 2.56 -36.30 -12.55
C HIS A 161 3.11 -36.40 -13.96
N THR A 162 4.10 -37.27 -14.15
CA THR A 162 4.53 -37.68 -15.49
C THR A 162 3.49 -38.62 -16.09
N GLN A 163 3.08 -38.35 -17.31
CA GLN A 163 2.20 -39.24 -18.05
C GLN A 163 2.98 -40.53 -18.38
N ALA A 164 2.43 -41.67 -17.97
CA ALA A 164 2.93 -42.99 -18.37
C ALA A 164 2.63 -43.27 -19.85
#